data_AF-C3YWJ5-F1
#
_entry.id   AF-C3YWJ5-F1
#
_cell.length_a   1.000
_cell.length_b   1.000
_cell.length_c   1.000
_cell.angle_alpha   90.00
_cell.angle_beta   90.00
_cell.angle_gamma   90.00
#
_symmetry.space_group_name_H-M   'P 1'
#
loop_
_entity.id
_entity.type
_entity.pdbx_description
1 polymer ?
#
loop_
_entity_poly.entity_id
_entity_poly.type
_entity_poly.pdbx_seq_one_letter_code
_entity_poly.pdbx_strand_id
1 'polypeptide(L)'
;MKYRGGNLIIPVDGLYYIYSQLSYRFLNENPEEHSDKDANIFQLIHYTFKQSSYPEPQLIMKSSRSTCWSKRTEFGLYTSFQGGVFRLEKGDKVSISVSNAQMISFEESSSFFGAFMI
;
A
#
# COMPACT_ATOMS: atom_id res chain seq x y z
N MET A 1 7.35 -2.20 19.86
CA MET A 1 6.42 -1.57 18.89
C MET A 1 5.03 -2.11 19.16
N LYS A 2 3.96 -1.32 19.03
CA LYS A 2 2.58 -1.78 19.27
C LYS A 2 1.71 -1.48 18.05
N TYR A 3 0.70 -2.30 17.78
CA TYR A 3 -0.28 -2.06 16.72
C TYR A 3 -1.62 -1.64 17.33
N ARG A 4 -2.19 -0.52 16.88
CA ARG A 4 -3.51 -0.05 17.35
C ARG A 4 -4.22 0.75 16.26
N GLY A 5 -5.43 0.33 15.91
CA GLY A 5 -6.30 1.06 14.97
C GLY A 5 -5.63 1.37 13.63
N GLY A 6 -4.97 0.39 13.00
CA GLY A 6 -4.30 0.60 11.70
C GLY A 6 -2.89 1.18 11.77
N ASN A 7 -2.37 1.48 12.97
CA ASN A 7 -1.10 2.18 13.13
C ASN A 7 -0.06 1.34 13.89
N LEU A 8 1.17 1.29 13.37
CA LEU A 8 2.35 0.90 14.13
C LEU A 8 2.83 2.08 14.97
N ILE A 9 2.85 1.91 16.29
CA ILE A 9 3.26 2.92 17.25
C ILE A 9 4.72 2.69 17.62
N ILE A 10 5.53 3.72 17.38
CA ILE A 10 6.98 3.73 17.63
C ILE A 10 7.26 3.77 19.14
N PRO A 11 8.02 2.81 19.68
CA PRO A 11 8.22 2.69 21.13
C PRO A 11 9.36 3.58 21.67
N VAL A 12 10.38 3.87 20.85
CA VAL A 12 11.60 4.61 21.22
C VAL A 12 12.05 5.45 20.03
N ASP A 13 12.77 6.54 20.31
CA ASP A 13 13.31 7.41 19.27
C ASP A 13 14.43 6.69 18.52
N GLY A 14 14.45 6.78 17.19
CA GLY A 14 15.42 6.02 16.41
C GLY A 14 15.28 6.16 14.90
N LEU A 15 16.24 5.58 14.19
CA LEU A 15 16.09 5.34 12.76
C LEU A 15 15.40 3.99 12.59
N TYR A 16 14.34 3.99 11.79
CA TYR A 16 13.57 2.79 11.51
C TYR A 16 13.58 2.52 10.02
N TYR A 17 13.89 1.29 9.64
CA TYR A 17 13.58 0.79 8.31
C TYR A 17 12.11 0.37 8.30
N ILE A 18 11.30 1.07 7.51
CA ILE A 18 9.88 0.77 7.29
C ILE A 18 9.76 0.05 5.96
N TYR A 19 8.99 -1.03 5.90
CA TYR A 19 8.70 -1.75 4.67
C TYR A 19 7.23 -2.13 4.58
N SER A 20 6.74 -2.24 3.35
CA SER A 20 5.38 -2.66 3.06
C SER A 20 5.31 -3.35 1.71
N GLN A 21 4.58 -4.46 1.68
CA GLN A 21 4.19 -5.17 0.47
C GLN A 21 2.68 -5.19 0.36
N LEU A 22 2.16 -4.88 -0.82
CA LEU A 22 0.75 -5.04 -1.15
C LEU A 22 0.62 -5.84 -2.44
N SER A 23 -0.25 -6.84 -2.42
CA SER A 23 -0.62 -7.60 -3.61
C SER A 23 -2.02 -7.19 -4.08
N TYR A 24 -2.06 -6.53 -5.24
CA TYR A 24 -3.29 -6.22 -5.96
C TYR A 24 -3.62 -7.39 -6.90
N ARG A 25 -4.86 -7.86 -6.82
CA ARG A 25 -5.45 -8.86 -7.70
C ARG A 25 -6.77 -8.32 -8.24
N PHE A 26 -6.93 -8.39 -9.54
CA PHE A 26 -8.23 -8.20 -10.19
C PHE A 26 -8.59 -9.45 -10.98
N LEU A 27 -9.90 -9.71 -11.08
CA LEU A 27 -10.49 -10.68 -11.98
C LEU A 27 -11.54 -9.94 -12.79
N ASN A 28 -11.53 -10.13 -14.11
CA ASN A 28 -12.56 -9.63 -14.99
C ASN A 28 -13.64 -10.69 -15.13
N GLU A 29 -14.83 -10.43 -14.59
CA GLU A 29 -15.91 -11.43 -14.54
C GLU A 29 -16.59 -11.64 -15.90
N ASN A 30 -16.65 -10.62 -16.76
CA ASN A 30 -17.28 -10.68 -18.09
C ASN A 30 -16.35 -10.13 -19.20
N PRO A 31 -15.25 -10.83 -19.56
CA PRO A 31 -14.29 -10.35 -20.56
C PRO A 31 -14.86 -10.21 -21.98
N GLU A 32 -15.97 -10.88 -22.32
CA GLU A 32 -16.53 -10.92 -23.67
C GLU A 32 -17.60 -9.83 -23.97
N GLU A 33 -18.20 -9.20 -22.96
CA GLU A 33 -19.32 -8.25 -23.15
C GLU A 33 -18.89 -6.78 -23.36
N HIS A 34 -17.60 -6.47 -23.24
CA HIS A 34 -17.13 -5.08 -23.23
C HIS A 34 -16.58 -4.62 -24.59
N SER A 35 -17.18 -3.59 -25.19
CA SER A 35 -16.73 -2.97 -26.47
C SER A 35 -15.34 -2.31 -26.36
N ASP A 36 -14.54 -2.29 -27.44
CA ASP A 36 -13.12 -1.87 -27.46
C ASP A 36 -12.79 -0.43 -26.99
N LYS A 37 -13.80 0.41 -26.66
CA LYS A 37 -13.61 1.86 -26.46
C LYS A 37 -13.33 2.33 -25.02
N ASP A 38 -13.45 1.48 -24.00
CA ASP A 38 -13.28 1.88 -22.57
C ASP A 38 -12.28 0.99 -21.80
N ALA A 39 -10.97 1.11 -22.03
CA ALA A 39 -9.99 0.32 -21.28
C ALA A 39 -10.13 0.54 -19.75
N ASN A 40 -10.04 -0.54 -18.96
CA ASN A 40 -10.04 -0.45 -17.50
C ASN A 40 -8.69 0.10 -17.03
N ILE A 41 -8.65 1.39 -16.72
CA ILE A 41 -7.45 2.06 -16.22
C ILE A 41 -7.57 2.18 -14.71
N PHE A 42 -6.86 1.32 -13.98
CA PHE A 42 -6.72 1.45 -12.53
C PHE A 42 -5.42 2.17 -12.19
N GLN A 43 -5.53 3.16 -11.29
CA GLN A 43 -4.39 3.74 -10.61
C GLN A 43 -4.20 3.00 -9.29
N LEU A 44 -3.20 2.11 -9.23
CA LEU A 44 -2.82 1.36 -8.04
C LEU A 44 -1.76 2.15 -7.29
N ILE A 45 -2.12 2.69 -6.14
CA ILE A 45 -1.27 3.59 -5.37
C ILE A 45 -1.17 3.07 -3.94
N HIS A 46 0.05 2.98 -3.46
CA HIS A 46 0.45 2.45 -2.17
C HIS A 46 1.19 3.56 -1.40
N TYR A 47 0.55 4.08 -0.37
CA TYR A 47 1.05 5.17 0.46
C TYR A 47 1.50 4.66 1.82
N THR A 48 2.57 5.25 2.35
CA THR A 48 2.95 5.12 3.77
C THR A 48 2.93 6.49 4.40
N PHE A 49 2.18 6.62 5.49
CA PHE A 49 2.04 7.87 6.25
C PHE A 49 2.71 7.75 7.61
N LYS A 50 3.23 8.88 8.07
CA LYS A 50 3.67 9.11 9.45
C LYS A 50 2.79 10.18 10.09
N GLN A 51 2.18 9.86 11.22
CA GLN A 51 1.46 10.80 12.06
C GLN A 51 2.29 11.06 13.32
N SER A 52 2.72 12.30 13.51
CA SER A 52 3.45 12.79 14.68
C SER A 52 2.59 13.77 15.48
N SER A 53 3.23 14.67 16.24
CA SER A 53 2.58 15.84 16.85
C SER A 53 2.06 16.86 15.84
N TYR A 54 2.46 16.77 14.56
CA TYR A 54 1.95 17.63 13.51
C TYR A 54 0.48 17.30 13.20
N PRO A 55 -0.42 18.28 13.01
CA PRO A 55 -1.85 18.01 12.83
C PRO A 55 -2.18 17.10 11.65
N GLU A 56 -1.45 17.23 10.55
CA GLU A 56 -1.69 16.48 9.31
C GLU A 56 -0.75 15.27 9.17
N PRO A 57 -1.24 14.12 8.68
CA PRO A 57 -0.38 12.98 8.34
C PRO A 57 0.65 13.33 7.26
N GLN A 58 1.91 12.98 7.49
CA GLN A 58 3.01 13.21 6.55
C GLN A 58 3.20 11.99 5.64
N LEU A 59 3.14 12.20 4.33
CA LEU A 59 3.47 11.14 3.35
C LEU A 59 4.98 10.90 3.35
N ILE A 60 5.42 9.69 3.67
CA ILE A 60 6.85 9.34 3.75
C ILE A 60 7.30 8.38 2.63
N MET A 61 6.40 7.57 2.08
CA MET A 61 6.67 6.74 0.90
C MET A 61 5.43 6.63 0.01
N LYS A 62 5.64 6.59 -1.31
CA LYS A 62 4.60 6.40 -2.32
C LYS A 62 5.11 5.53 -3.44
N SER A 63 4.37 4.48 -3.77
CA SER A 63 4.54 3.68 -4.98
C SER A 63 3.26 3.76 -5.80
N SER A 64 3.37 3.97 -7.11
CA SER A 64 2.22 4.08 -8.00
C SER A 64 2.43 3.32 -9.29
N ARG A 65 1.39 2.64 -9.75
CA ARG A 65 1.29 2.09 -11.11
C ARG A 65 -0.04 2.46 -11.73
N SER A 66 0.03 2.92 -12.96
CA SER A 66 -1.10 2.84 -13.88
C SER A 66 -1.13 1.46 -14.51
N THR A 67 -2.32 0.91 -14.66
CA THR A 67 -2.55 -0.30 -15.42
C THR A 67 -3.12 0.08 -16.78
N CYS A 68 -2.59 -0.53 -17.84
CA CYS A 68 -3.17 -0.48 -19.17
C CYS A 68 -3.56 -1.92 -19.51
N TRP A 69 -4.61 -2.42 -18.84
CA TRP A 69 -5.10 -3.76 -19.09
C TRP A 69 -6.05 -3.74 -20.27
N SER A 70 -5.81 -4.64 -21.23
CA SER A 70 -6.78 -4.92 -22.29
C SER A 70 -8.06 -5.47 -21.66
N LYS A 71 -9.22 -5.22 -22.27
CA LYS A 71 -10.51 -5.81 -21.84
C LYS A 71 -10.53 -7.33 -21.87
N ARG A 72 -9.69 -7.95 -22.71
CA ARG A 72 -9.48 -9.41 -22.76
C ARG A 72 -8.61 -9.94 -21.63
N THR A 73 -8.09 -9.06 -20.77
CA THR A 73 -7.29 -9.49 -19.63
C THR A 73 -8.24 -10.10 -18.60
N GLU A 74 -8.19 -11.42 -18.46
CA GLU A 74 -9.04 -12.18 -17.54
C GLU A 74 -8.71 -11.85 -16.08
N PHE A 75 -7.43 -11.64 -15.77
CA PHE A 75 -6.98 -11.31 -14.43
C PHE A 75 -5.66 -10.56 -14.47
N GLY A 76 -5.28 -9.99 -13.34
CA GLY A 76 -3.91 -9.53 -13.21
C GLY A 76 -3.52 -9.29 -11.79
N LEU A 77 -2.21 -9.36 -11.63
CA LEU A 77 -1.51 -9.45 -10.38
C LEU A 77 -0.46 -8.37 -10.38
N TYR A 78 -0.47 -7.55 -9.35
CA TYR A 78 0.52 -6.51 -9.17
C TYR A 78 0.95 -6.45 -7.72
N THR A 79 2.24 -6.71 -7.49
CA THR A 79 2.84 -6.56 -6.16
C THR A 79 3.60 -5.25 -6.09
N SER A 80 3.24 -4.42 -5.11
CA SER A 80 3.98 -3.20 -4.76
C SER A 80 4.75 -3.45 -3.47
N PHE A 81 6.06 -3.54 -3.56
CA PHE A 81 6.95 -3.48 -2.42
C PHE A 81 7.61 -2.10 -2.34
N GLN A 82 7.68 -1.51 -1.16
CA GLN A 82 8.46 -0.32 -0.88
C GLN A 82 9.07 -0.38 0.51
N GLY A 83 10.22 0.26 0.69
CA GLY A 83 10.84 0.42 1.99
C GLY A 83 11.88 1.54 2.02
N GLY A 84 12.15 2.07 3.21
CA GLY A 84 13.05 3.19 3.41
C GLY A 84 13.36 3.42 4.88
N VAL A 85 14.44 4.16 5.15
CA VAL A 85 14.87 4.51 6.51
C VAL A 85 14.37 5.90 6.87
N PHE A 86 13.72 6.02 8.02
CA PHE A 86 13.18 7.28 8.52
C PHE A 86 13.53 7.49 9.99
N ARG A 87 13.82 8.73 10.38
CA ARG A 87 13.90 9.12 11.79
C ARG A 87 12.48 9.24 12.35
N LEU A 88 12.20 8.49 13.40
CA LEU A 88 10.91 8.48 14.10
C LEU A 88 11.12 8.71 15.59
N GLU A 89 10.13 9.33 16.21
CA GLU A 89 10.09 9.62 17.64
C GLU A 89 9.09 8.69 18.34
N LYS A 90 9.29 8.47 19.64
CA LYS A 90 8.37 7.70 20.46
C LYS A 90 6.96 8.29 20.39
N GLY A 91 6.01 7.43 20.04
CA GLY A 91 4.61 7.81 19.87
C GLY A 91 4.23 8.18 18.44
N ASP A 92 5.19 8.35 17.53
CA ASP A 92 4.91 8.43 16.10
C ASP A 92 4.11 7.18 15.67
N LYS A 93 3.19 7.39 14.73
CA LYS A 93 2.33 6.36 14.19
C LYS A 93 2.60 6.20 12.71
N VAL A 94 2.84 4.97 12.26
CA VAL A 94 3.01 4.64 10.86
C VAL A 94 1.80 3.85 10.38
N SER A 95 1.24 4.25 9.24
CA SER A 95 0.09 3.58 8.62
C SER A 95 0.24 3.47 7.11
N ILE A 96 -0.48 2.52 6.53
CA ILE A 96 -0.54 2.30 5.09
C ILE A 96 -1.92 2.73 4.58
N SER A 97 -1.94 3.39 3.43
CA SER A 97 -3.17 3.73 2.71
C SER A 97 -3.02 3.37 1.24
N VAL A 98 -4.14 3.07 0.59
CA VAL A 98 -4.15 2.42 -0.71
C VAL A 98 -5.29 2.95 -1.57
N SER A 99 -5.10 3.02 -2.89
CA SER A 99 -6.22 3.11 -3.83
C SER A 99 -6.77 1.70 -4.11
N ASN A 100 -8.02 1.61 -4.56
CA ASN A 100 -8.67 0.36 -4.97
C ASN A 100 -8.51 -0.77 -3.94
N ALA A 101 -8.82 -0.50 -2.67
CA ALA A 101 -8.65 -1.46 -1.56
C ALA A 101 -9.38 -2.80 -1.79
N GLN A 102 -10.45 -2.81 -2.58
CA GLN A 102 -11.19 -4.01 -2.97
C GLN A 102 -10.35 -5.01 -3.78
N MET A 103 -9.26 -4.56 -4.41
CA MET A 103 -8.37 -5.40 -5.19
C MET A 103 -7.23 -5.99 -4.35
N ILE A 104 -7.12 -5.68 -3.07
CA ILE A 104 -5.97 -6.14 -2.26
C ILE A 104 -6.23 -7.54 -1.72
N SER A 105 -5.29 -8.45 -1.93
CA SER A 105 -5.24 -9.71 -1.19
C SER A 105 -4.70 -9.46 0.21
N PHE A 106 -5.50 -9.76 1.23
CA PHE A 106 -5.12 -9.64 2.65
C PHE A 106 -4.52 -10.93 3.22
N GLU A 107 -4.15 -11.89 2.38
CA GLU A 107 -3.37 -13.04 2.82
C GLU A 107 -2.02 -12.58 3.40
N GLU A 108 -1.63 -13.15 4.52
CA GLU A 108 -0.43 -12.75 5.28
C GLU A 108 0.85 -12.85 4.45
N SER A 109 0.95 -13.83 3.55
CA SER A 109 2.07 -14.00 2.61
C SER A 109 2.08 -12.98 1.47
N SER A 110 0.93 -12.37 1.18
CA SER A 110 0.70 -11.54 0.00
C SER A 110 0.84 -10.05 0.32
N SER A 111 0.22 -9.59 1.41
CA SER A 111 0.25 -8.20 1.85
C SER A 111 0.58 -8.07 3.32
N PHE A 112 1.61 -7.28 3.62
CA PHE A 112 2.12 -7.08 4.96
C PHE A 112 2.87 -5.75 5.04
N PHE A 113 3.00 -5.21 6.24
CA PHE A 113 3.89 -4.08 6.48
C PHE A 113 4.51 -4.18 7.86
N GLY A 114 5.68 -3.59 8.02
CA GLY A 114 6.46 -3.71 9.23
C GLY A 114 7.54 -2.64 9.33
N ALA A 115 8.19 -2.62 10.48
CA ALA A 115 9.34 -1.79 10.71
C ALA A 115 10.27 -2.40 11.76
N PHE A 116 11.56 -2.12 11.63
CA PHE A 116 12.56 -2.43 12.65
C PHE A 116 13.50 -1.24 12.83
N MET A 117 14.03 -1.10 14.05
CA MET A 117 15.03 -0.08 14.37
C MET A 117 16.40 -0.54 13.86
N ILE A 118 17.16 0.38 13.29
CA ILE A 118 18.57 0.15 12.89
C ILE A 118 19.55 0.68 13.94
#